data_AF-A0A5C1QCJ9-F1
#
_entry.id   AF-A0A5C1QCJ9-F1
#
_cell.length_a   1.000
_cell.length_b   1.000
_cell.length_c   1.000
_cell.angle_alpha   90.00
_cell.angle_beta   90.00
_cell.angle_gamma   90.00
#
_symmetry.space_group_name_H-M   'P 1'
#
loop_
_entity.id
_entity.type
_entity.pdbx_description
1 polymer ?
#
loop_
_entity_poly.entity_id
_entity_poly.type
_entity_poly.pdbx_seq_one_letter_code
_entity_poly.pdbx_strand_id
1 'polypeptide(L)'
;MIYIILLTSLYLIYYDLRYKKVPNKILLVLFIFVLIDKILIGDLKLSLISGAIAFLTFFLLYIGSRGNIGMGDIKYTSITAIYFGYKFWLYSIIYCSISAIFITVILYLSKIIKRYTKIPFIPFLALGLIIQTSMI
;
A
#
# COMPACT_ATOMS: atom_id res chain seq x y z
N MET A 1 12.93 -6.97 10.66
CA MET A 1 11.68 -6.18 10.45
C MET A 1 11.04 -6.39 9.08
N ILE A 2 11.80 -6.32 8.00
CA ILE A 2 11.34 -6.57 6.62
C ILE A 2 10.50 -7.85 6.44
N TYR A 3 10.91 -8.98 7.03
CA TYR A 3 10.14 -10.23 6.93
C TYR A 3 8.75 -10.15 7.57
N ILE A 4 8.59 -9.39 8.65
CA ILE A 4 7.30 -9.18 9.32
C ILE A 4 6.38 -8.34 8.41
N ILE A 5 6.94 -7.34 7.74
CA ILE A 5 6.18 -6.49 6.80
C ILE A 5 5.80 -7.30 5.54
N LEU A 6 6.67 -8.18 5.04
CA LEU A 6 6.37 -9.10 3.94
C LEU A 6 5.31 -10.14 4.29
N LEU A 7 5.40 -10.76 5.48
CA LEU A 7 4.39 -11.74 5.94
C LEU A 7 3.03 -11.08 6.17
N THR A 8 3.01 -9.89 6.78
CA THR A 8 1.76 -9.14 6.99
C THR A 8 1.19 -8.63 5.67
N SER A 9 2.01 -8.20 4.71
CA SER A 9 1.52 -7.82 3.38
C SER A 9 0.95 -9.01 2.62
N LEU A 10 1.61 -10.18 2.63
CA LEU A 10 1.07 -11.43 2.05
C LEU A 10 -0.29 -11.82 2.66
N TYR A 11 -0.42 -11.72 3.98
CA TYR A 11 -1.68 -11.98 4.67
C TYR A 11 -2.77 -10.97 4.29
N LEU A 12 -2.42 -9.69 4.21
CA LEU A 12 -3.34 -8.62 3.79
C LEU A 12 -3.76 -8.80 2.32
N ILE A 13 -2.88 -9.27 1.43
CA ILE A 13 -3.21 -9.62 0.04
C ILE A 13 -4.25 -10.73 0.00
N TYR A 14 -4.04 -11.81 0.77
CA TYR A 14 -5.00 -12.90 0.86
C TYR A 14 -6.37 -12.42 1.36
N TYR A 15 -6.38 -11.59 2.40
CA TYR A 15 -7.61 -11.05 2.98
C TYR A 15 -8.33 -10.07 2.04
N ASP A 16 -7.59 -9.24 1.32
CA ASP A 16 -8.13 -8.28 0.38
C ASP A 16 -8.71 -8.98 -0.87
N LEU A 17 -8.02 -9.99 -1.39
CA LEU A 17 -8.50 -10.82 -2.50
C LEU A 17 -9.78 -11.59 -2.14
N ARG A 18 -9.87 -12.10 -0.90
CA ARG A 18 -11.00 -12.95 -0.48
C ARG A 18 -12.19 -12.16 0.08
N TYR A 19 -11.95 -11.05 0.77
CA TYR A 19 -12.98 -10.33 1.52
C TYR A 19 -13.11 -8.85 1.14
N LYS A 20 -12.25 -8.31 0.24
CA LYS A 20 -12.21 -6.89 -0.16
C LYS A 20 -12.20 -5.92 1.04
N LYS A 21 -11.60 -6.36 2.14
CA LYS A 21 -11.57 -5.67 3.42
C LYS A 21 -10.17 -5.77 4.01
N VAL A 22 -9.61 -4.63 4.41
CA VAL A 22 -8.34 -4.55 5.12
C VAL A 22 -8.63 -4.52 6.64
N PRO A 23 -8.25 -5.56 7.41
CA PRO A 23 -8.54 -5.60 8.85
C PRO A 23 -7.73 -4.54 9.61
N ASN A 24 -8.45 -3.60 10.25
CA ASN A 24 -7.86 -2.50 11.02
C ASN A 24 -6.89 -2.96 12.12
N LYS A 25 -7.12 -4.13 12.74
CA LYS A 25 -6.24 -4.66 13.80
C LYS A 25 -4.83 -4.91 13.26
N ILE A 26 -4.71 -5.47 12.04
CA ILE A 26 -3.42 -5.77 11.43
C ILE A 26 -2.72 -4.48 11.03
N LEU A 27 -3.46 -3.55 10.43
CA LEU A 27 -2.97 -2.19 10.14
C LEU A 27 -2.40 -1.49 11.37
N LEU A 28 -3.10 -1.59 12.51
CA LEU A 28 -2.67 -0.98 13.76
C LEU A 28 -1.38 -1.61 14.29
N VAL A 29 -1.28 -2.94 14.26
CA VAL A 29 -0.04 -3.65 14.62
C VAL A 29 1.12 -3.20 13.71
N LEU A 30 0.88 -3.13 12.40
CA LEU A 30 1.89 -2.71 11.41
C LEU A 30 2.35 -1.27 11.66
N PHE A 31 1.42 -0.37 11.96
CA PHE A 31 1.73 1.02 12.31
C PHE A 31 2.60 1.14 13.57
N ILE A 32 2.28 0.39 14.63
CA ILE A 32 3.07 0.39 15.87
C ILE A 32 4.50 -0.09 15.58
N PHE A 33 4.67 -1.16 14.81
CA PHE A 33 5.99 -1.65 14.44
C PHE A 33 6.80 -0.64 13.63
N VAL A 34 6.17 0.02 12.65
CA VAL A 34 6.82 1.07 11.85
C VAL A 34 7.23 2.26 12.71
N LEU A 35 6.39 2.68 13.66
CA LEU A 35 6.73 3.76 14.59
C LEU A 35 7.93 3.40 15.46
N ILE A 36 7.95 2.21 16.05
CA ILE A 36 9.07 1.76 16.90
C ILE A 36 10.39 1.82 16.12
N ASP A 37 10.40 1.33 14.89
CA ASP A 37 11.60 1.38 14.02
C ASP A 37 12.07 2.81 13.73
N LYS A 38 11.14 3.71 13.41
CA LYS A 38 11.47 5.11 13.14
C LYS A 38 11.90 5.88 14.37
N ILE A 39 11.45 5.50 15.57
CA ILE A 39 11.95 6.06 16.83
C ILE A 39 13.39 5.59 17.11
N LEU A 40 13.70 4.32 16.81
CA LEU A 40 14.99 3.71 17.16
C LEU A 40 16.11 4.03 16.16
N ILE A 41 15.81 4.09 14.86
CA ILE A 41 16.82 4.05 13.79
C ILE A 41 16.67 5.21 12.79
N GLY A 42 15.52 5.89 12.77
CA GLY A 42 15.18 6.84 11.70
C GLY A 42 14.89 8.26 12.17
N ASP A 43 14.56 9.12 11.20
CA ASP A 43 13.98 10.44 11.49
C ASP A 43 12.45 10.33 11.53
N LEU A 44 11.91 10.36 12.75
CA LEU A 44 10.47 10.30 13.00
C LEU A 44 9.72 11.46 12.32
N LYS A 45 10.29 12.67 12.32
CA LYS A 45 9.60 13.86 11.79
C LYS A 45 9.41 13.73 10.28
N LEU A 46 10.49 13.43 9.56
CA LEU A 46 10.43 13.24 8.11
C LEU A 46 9.48 12.08 7.73
N SER A 47 9.52 10.99 8.50
CA SER A 47 8.67 9.82 8.28
C SER A 47 7.17 10.12 8.52
N LEU A 48 6.84 10.90 9.56
CA LEU A 48 5.45 11.31 9.79
C LEU A 48 4.95 12.27 8.71
N ILE A 49 5.81 13.17 8.22
CA ILE A 49 5.48 14.07 7.10
C ILE A 49 5.18 13.27 5.83
N SER A 50 6.00 12.27 5.49
CA SER A 50 5.72 11.41 4.31
C SER A 50 4.42 10.64 4.47
N GLY A 51 4.14 10.12 5.66
CA GLY A 51 2.85 9.51 6.00
C GLY A 51 1.66 10.43 5.82
N ALA A 52 1.76 11.67 6.32
CA ALA A 52 0.70 12.67 6.23
C ALA A 52 0.41 13.06 4.77
N ILE A 53 1.46 13.25 3.96
CA ILE A 53 1.32 13.56 2.53
C ILE A 53 0.63 12.39 1.80
N ALA A 54 1.03 11.15 2.07
CA ALA A 54 0.42 9.97 1.49
C ALA A 54 -1.05 9.79 1.90
N PHE A 55 -1.37 10.05 3.17
CA PHE A 55 -2.75 10.04 3.65
C PHE A 55 -3.59 11.09 2.92
N LEU A 56 -3.11 12.33 2.89
CA LEU A 56 -3.85 13.46 2.34
C LEU A 56 -4.12 13.27 0.85
N THR A 57 -3.12 12.83 0.09
CA THR A 57 -3.26 12.55 -1.35
C THR A 57 -4.30 11.48 -1.63
N PHE A 58 -4.26 10.34 -0.92
CA PHE A 58 -5.25 9.27 -1.12
C PHE A 58 -6.62 9.63 -0.56
N PHE A 59 -6.69 10.45 0.48
CA PHE A 59 -7.94 10.95 1.02
C PHE A 59 -8.64 11.92 0.06
N LEU A 60 -7.88 12.80 -0.61
CA LEU A 60 -8.42 13.64 -1.69
C LEU A 60 -8.92 12.80 -2.87
N LEU A 61 -8.18 11.75 -3.26
CA LEU A 61 -8.64 10.80 -4.27
C LEU A 61 -9.90 10.04 -3.84
N TYR A 62 -10.03 9.70 -2.55
CA TYR A 62 -11.22 9.06 -2.00
C TYR A 62 -12.46 9.97 -2.15
N ILE A 63 -12.33 11.25 -1.80
CA ILE A 63 -13.41 12.23 -1.94
C ILE A 63 -13.76 12.42 -3.44
N GLY A 64 -12.76 12.64 -4.29
CA GLY A 64 -12.96 12.83 -5.73
C GLY A 64 -13.54 11.62 -6.45
N SER A 65 -13.19 10.41 -6.00
CA SER A 65 -13.69 9.15 -6.56
C SER A 65 -15.03 8.70 -5.97
N ARG A 66 -15.70 9.54 -5.15
CA ARG A 66 -16.97 9.23 -4.47
C ARG A 66 -16.92 7.95 -3.63
N GLY A 67 -15.78 7.70 -2.99
CA GLY A 67 -15.60 6.57 -2.09
C GLY A 67 -15.28 5.22 -2.77
N ASN A 68 -14.85 5.24 -4.04
CA ASN A 68 -14.43 4.01 -4.72
C ASN A 68 -13.14 3.41 -4.13
N ILE A 69 -12.29 4.24 -3.52
CA ILE A 69 -11.06 3.82 -2.82
C ILE A 69 -11.41 3.31 -1.41
N GLY A 70 -10.81 2.20 -0.98
CA GLY A 70 -11.04 1.69 0.37
C GLY A 70 -10.31 2.54 1.41
N MET A 71 -10.99 2.90 2.51
CA MET A 71 -10.35 3.60 3.64
C MET A 71 -9.17 2.80 4.23
N GLY A 72 -9.22 1.47 4.11
CA GLY A 72 -8.11 0.58 4.46
C GLY A 72 -6.87 0.82 3.60
N ASP A 73 -7.06 1.06 2.30
CA ASP A 73 -5.98 1.33 1.34
C ASP A 73 -5.29 2.65 1.69
N ILE A 74 -6.07 3.70 2.01
CA ILE A 74 -5.55 5.01 2.45
C ILE A 74 -4.68 4.88 3.70
N LYS A 75 -5.12 4.09 4.68
CA LYS A 75 -4.32 3.86 5.90
C LYS A 75 -3.05 3.07 5.59
N TYR A 76 -3.15 2.05 4.75
CA TYR A 76 -2.01 1.23 4.38
C TYR A 76 -0.96 2.02 3.59
N THR A 77 -1.38 2.83 2.62
CA THR A 77 -0.48 3.72 1.86
C THR A 77 0.21 4.74 2.77
N SER A 78 -0.50 5.24 3.79
CA SER A 78 0.09 6.13 4.79
C SER A 78 1.16 5.45 5.63
N ILE A 79 0.88 4.26 6.16
CA ILE A 79 1.83 3.51 7.01
C ILE A 79 3.08 3.12 6.21
N THR A 80 2.89 2.70 4.96
CA THR A 80 4.01 2.35 4.07
C THR A 80 4.84 3.58 3.68
N ALA A 81 4.23 4.75 3.50
CA ALA A 81 4.95 6.01 3.30
C ALA A 81 5.75 6.45 4.52
N ILE A 82 5.27 6.19 5.74
CA ILE A 82 6.05 6.43 6.97
C ILE A 82 7.27 5.53 6.98
N TYR A 83 7.12 4.27 6.58
CA TYR A 83 8.21 3.30 6.63
C TYR A 83 9.28 3.56 5.56
N PHE A 84 8.89 3.77 4.31
CA PHE A 84 9.82 3.90 3.18
C PHE A 84 10.23 5.33 2.87
N GLY A 85 9.47 6.30 3.35
CA GLY A 85 9.60 7.69 2.91
C GLY A 85 8.88 7.94 1.58
N TYR A 86 8.73 9.23 1.27
CA TYR A 86 7.87 9.70 0.20
C TYR A 86 8.30 9.26 -1.21
N LYS A 87 9.60 9.26 -1.51
CA LYS A 87 10.12 8.90 -2.85
C LYS A 87 9.79 7.45 -3.23
N PHE A 88 10.08 6.51 -2.35
CA PHE A 88 9.83 5.09 -2.57
C PHE A 88 8.34 4.76 -2.59
N TRP A 89 7.55 5.46 -1.77
CA TRP A 89 6.09 5.37 -1.83
C TRP A 89 5.54 5.78 -3.20
N LEU A 90 6.02 6.89 -3.78
CA LEU A 90 5.65 7.32 -5.14
C LEU A 90 6.00 6.25 -6.18
N TYR A 91 7.22 5.70 -6.14
CA TYR A 91 7.61 4.63 -7.06
C TYR A 91 6.69 3.42 -6.93
N SER A 92 6.38 3.01 -5.70
CA SER A 92 5.47 1.88 -5.43
C SER A 92 4.09 2.10 -6.03
N ILE A 93 3.56 3.33 -5.97
CA ILE A 93 2.27 3.68 -6.59
C ILE A 93 2.34 3.65 -8.11
N ILE A 94 3.42 4.15 -8.70
CA ILE A 94 3.60 4.12 -10.16
C ILE A 94 3.66 2.68 -10.63
N TYR A 95 4.51 1.84 -10.01
CA TYR A 95 4.59 0.42 -10.34
C TYR A 95 3.24 -0.28 -10.13
N CYS A 96 2.55 0.00 -9.02
CA CYS A 96 1.21 -0.48 -8.74
C CYS A 96 0.20 -0.13 -9.82
N SER A 97 0.23 1.10 -10.30
CA SER A 97 -0.74 1.59 -11.28
C SER A 97 -0.48 0.97 -12.64
N ILE A 98 0.79 0.86 -13.06
CA ILE A 98 1.19 0.26 -14.33
C ILE A 98 0.81 -1.23 -14.38
N SER A 99 1.16 -1.98 -13.34
CA SER A 99 0.85 -3.41 -13.25
C SER A 99 -0.66 -3.66 -13.15
N ALA A 100 -1.38 -2.83 -12.38
CA ALA A 100 -2.83 -2.84 -12.30
C ALA A 100 -3.47 -2.65 -13.68
N ILE A 101 -3.02 -1.66 -14.45
CA ILE A 101 -3.48 -1.42 -15.81
C ILE A 101 -3.17 -2.64 -16.68
N PHE A 102 -1.94 -3.15 -16.65
CA PHE A 102 -1.51 -4.28 -17.48
C PHE A 102 -2.35 -5.53 -17.24
N ILE A 103 -2.54 -5.91 -15.98
CA ILE A 103 -3.35 -7.07 -15.58
C ILE A 103 -4.81 -6.87 -15.99
N THR A 104 -5.36 -5.67 -15.77
CA THR A 104 -6.74 -5.34 -16.16
C THR A 104 -6.95 -5.43 -17.66
N VAL A 105 -5.99 -4.93 -18.46
CA VAL A 105 -6.03 -5.00 -19.93
C VAL A 105 -6.01 -6.46 -20.38
N ILE A 106 -5.11 -7.29 -19.86
CA ILE A 106 -5.05 -8.72 -20.19
C ILE A 106 -6.38 -9.41 -19.87
N LEU A 107 -6.88 -9.23 -18.65
CA LEU A 107 -8.10 -9.88 -18.20
C LEU A 107 -9.35 -9.41 -18.93
N TYR A 108 -9.39 -8.13 -19.34
CA TYR A 108 -10.43 -7.58 -20.20
C TYR A 108 -10.39 -8.19 -21.59
N LEU A 109 -9.20 -8.29 -22.20
CA LEU A 109 -9.01 -8.93 -23.51
C LEU A 109 -9.35 -10.43 -23.47
N SER A 110 -9.04 -11.11 -22.38
CA SER A 110 -9.42 -12.52 -22.17
C SER A 110 -10.92 -12.72 -21.89
N LYS A 111 -11.72 -11.64 -21.82
CA LYS A 111 -13.17 -11.66 -21.48
C LYS A 111 -13.51 -12.33 -20.14
N ILE A 112 -12.51 -12.55 -19.28
CA ILE A 112 -12.68 -13.20 -17.97
C ILE A 112 -13.38 -12.25 -17.00
N ILE A 113 -13.24 -10.93 -17.20
CA ILE A 113 -13.73 -9.91 -16.27
C ILE A 113 -14.64 -8.92 -16.99
N LYS A 114 -15.81 -8.63 -16.41
CA LYS A 114 -16.62 -7.45 -16.77
C LYS A 114 -16.17 -6.26 -15.91
N ARG A 115 -15.90 -5.13 -16.60
CA ARG A 115 -15.57 -3.77 -16.13
C ARG A 115 -15.74 -3.55 -14.61
N TYR A 116 -14.71 -3.01 -13.94
CA TYR A 116 -14.65 -2.61 -12.51
C TYR A 116 -14.23 -3.68 -11.47
N THR A 117 -13.08 -4.33 -11.66
CA THR A 117 -12.42 -5.07 -10.57
C THR A 117 -11.54 -4.14 -9.72
N LYS A 118 -11.75 -4.15 -8.40
CA LYS A 118 -10.82 -3.55 -7.43
C LYS A 118 -9.50 -4.31 -7.51
N ILE A 119 -8.42 -3.59 -7.81
CA ILE A 119 -7.09 -4.17 -7.93
C ILE A 119 -6.43 -4.03 -6.55
N PRO A 120 -5.96 -5.12 -5.95
CA PRO A 120 -5.37 -5.07 -4.63
C PRO A 120 -4.11 -4.20 -4.67
N PHE A 121 -4.05 -3.20 -3.79
CA PHE A 121 -2.95 -2.21 -3.72
C PHE A 121 -1.71 -2.77 -3.01
N ILE A 122 -1.94 -3.76 -2.14
CA ILE A 122 -0.95 -4.36 -1.23
C ILE A 122 0.16 -5.17 -1.96
N PRO A 123 -0.10 -5.96 -3.03
CA PRO A 123 0.94 -6.69 -3.77
C PRO A 123 2.02 -5.78 -4.36
N PHE A 124 1.63 -4.58 -4.78
CA PHE A 124 2.54 -3.65 -5.43
C PHE A 124 3.37 -2.84 -4.44
N LEU A 125 2.82 -2.58 -3.26
CA LEU A 125 3.61 -2.13 -2.11
C LEU A 125 4.59 -3.20 -1.63
N ALA A 126 4.23 -4.48 -1.71
CA ALA A 126 5.16 -5.60 -1.45
C ALA A 126 6.30 -5.68 -2.48
N LEU A 127 6.10 -5.25 -3.73
CA LEU A 127 7.20 -5.12 -4.69
C LEU A 127 8.15 -3.98 -4.34
N GLY A 128 7.63 -2.84 -3.86
CA GLY A 128 8.46 -1.75 -3.35
C GLY A 128 9.38 -2.19 -2.20
N LEU A 129 8.85 -3.03 -1.29
CA LEU A 129 9.60 -3.72 -0.23
C LEU A 129 10.78 -4.53 -0.79
N ILE A 130 10.50 -5.41 -1.76
CA ILE A 130 11.51 -6.31 -2.34
C ILE A 130 12.62 -5.53 -3.06
N ILE A 131 12.25 -4.50 -3.82
CA ILE A 131 13.20 -3.65 -4.54
C ILE A 131 14.11 -2.90 -3.56
N GLN A 132 13.55 -2.34 -2.48
CA GLN A 132 14.37 -1.64 -1.49
C GLN A 132 15.31 -2.59 -0.72
N THR A 133 14.84 -3.79 -0.38
CA THR A 133 15.73 -4.79 0.25
C THR A 133 16.87 -5.24 -0.64
N SER A 134 16.77 -5.06 -1.96
CA SER A 134 17.85 -5.35 -2.90
C SER A 134 18.83 -4.19 -3.10
N MET A 135 18.53 -3.01 -2.56
CA MET A 135 19.37 -1.80 -2.66
C MET A 135 20.15 -1.47 -1.36
N ILE A 136 20.02 -2.33 -0.34
CA ILE A 136 20.75 -2.24 0.95
C ILE A 136 21.66 -3.46 1.03
#